data_AF-A0A7X3FWR2-F1
#
_entry.id   AF-A0A7X3FWR2-F1
#
_cell.length_a   1.000
_cell.length_b   1.000
_cell.length_c   1.000
_cell.angle_alpha   90.00
_cell.angle_beta   90.00
_cell.angle_gamma   90.00
#
_symmetry.space_group_name_H-M   'P 1'
#
loop_
_entity.id
_entity.type
_entity.pdbx_description
1 polymer ?
#
loop_
_entity_poly.entity_id
_entity_poly.type
_entity_poly.pdbx_seq_one_letter_code
_entity_poly.pdbx_strand_id
1 'polypeptide(L)'
;MNTAPSSRTQVKRGASKASYDPALLHAIVDAAYVCHVAFADAHGTHCIPTACWRSGDYLYIHGSNGSRMLQRLTEQDCCVTITHVDGLVLARSAFNHSMNYRSAMVYGRFEIVAEDAKRQTLVDFMEHLAPGRQAEIRPGNDKEFAATTVMRIALAEAACKVRTGPPDDDAEDMHIAAWAGVLPLGAARGTPVPDAYCAQPAPAYVKDWATS
;
A
#
# COMPACT_ATOMS: atom_id res chain seq x y z
N MET A 1 18.52 2.89 13.97
CA MET A 1 19.49 3.50 13.03
C MET A 1 18.78 3.62 11.71
N ASN A 2 18.68 4.83 11.14
CA ASN A 2 17.95 5.10 9.89
C ASN A 2 18.88 4.88 8.67
N THR A 3 19.42 3.67 8.53
CA THR A 3 20.35 3.30 7.45
C THR A 3 19.68 2.36 6.47
N ALA A 4 20.04 2.47 5.19
CA ALA A 4 19.53 1.56 4.16
C ALA A 4 19.83 0.10 4.52
N PRO A 5 18.84 -0.80 4.55
CA PRO A 5 19.05 -2.23 4.84
C PRO A 5 19.96 -2.94 3.85
N SER A 6 20.08 -2.41 2.62
CA SER A 6 20.89 -2.98 1.55
C SER A 6 21.36 -1.92 0.56
N SER A 7 22.26 -2.27 -0.34
CA SER A 7 22.72 -1.37 -1.40
C SER A 7 21.60 -0.96 -2.37
N ARG A 8 20.66 -1.86 -2.67
CA ARG A 8 19.54 -1.59 -3.59
C ARG A 8 18.44 -0.72 -2.97
N THR A 9 18.35 -0.66 -1.64
CA THR A 9 17.40 0.21 -0.92
C THR A 9 17.96 1.62 -0.65
N GLN A 10 19.22 1.88 -0.97
CA GLN A 10 19.83 3.20 -0.76
C GLN A 10 19.26 4.25 -1.72
N VAL A 11 18.49 5.20 -1.17
CA VAL A 11 17.91 6.30 -1.94
C VAL A 11 18.99 7.34 -2.24
N LYS A 12 19.31 7.53 -3.52
CA LYS A 12 20.33 8.50 -3.96
C LYS A 12 19.76 9.90 -4.17
N ARG A 13 18.71 10.03 -5.00
CA ARG A 13 18.10 11.33 -5.32
C ARG A 13 17.08 11.74 -4.26
N GLY A 14 17.30 12.90 -3.64
CA GLY A 14 16.47 13.39 -2.55
C GLY A 14 16.60 12.54 -1.30
N ALA A 15 17.84 12.15 -0.94
CA ALA A 15 18.13 11.28 0.20
C ALA A 15 17.62 11.83 1.54
N SER A 16 17.52 13.15 1.69
CA SER A 16 16.90 13.78 2.86
C SER A 16 15.43 13.41 3.08
N LYS A 17 14.76 12.91 2.03
CA LYS A 17 13.36 12.44 2.06
C LYS A 17 13.27 10.93 2.34
N ALA A 18 14.39 10.23 2.42
CA ALA A 18 14.43 8.79 2.64
C ALA A 18 14.24 8.46 4.13
N SER A 19 13.53 7.37 4.39
CA SER A 19 13.42 6.79 5.71
C SER A 19 13.44 5.27 5.62
N TYR A 20 14.04 4.66 6.62
CA TYR A 20 14.26 3.24 6.84
C TYR A 20 13.73 2.83 8.22
N ASP A 21 12.89 3.67 8.82
CA ASP A 21 12.19 3.40 10.06
C ASP A 21 11.07 2.37 9.83
N PRO A 22 11.11 1.20 10.49
CA PRO A 22 10.05 0.20 10.39
C PRO A 22 8.67 0.75 10.77
N ALA A 23 8.58 1.67 11.73
CA ALA A 23 7.29 2.22 12.16
C ALA A 23 6.62 3.02 11.03
N LEU A 24 7.39 3.83 10.30
CA LEU A 24 6.89 4.54 9.13
C LEU A 24 6.51 3.58 8.00
N LEU A 25 7.32 2.56 7.74
CA LEU A 25 7.00 1.54 6.74
C LEU A 25 5.67 0.86 7.06
N HIS A 26 5.48 0.43 8.31
CA HIS A 26 4.25 -0.19 8.78
C HIS A 26 3.05 0.73 8.58
N ALA A 27 3.17 2.00 8.98
CA ALA A 27 2.10 2.99 8.79
C ALA A 27 1.73 3.21 7.31
N ILE A 28 2.69 3.15 6.39
CA ILE A 28 2.42 3.26 4.94
C ILE A 28 1.67 2.04 4.42
N VAL A 29 2.07 0.83 4.84
CA VAL A 29 1.41 -0.42 4.44
C VAL A 29 0.01 -0.51 5.05
N ASP A 30 -0.16 -0.15 6.31
CA ASP A 30 -1.44 -0.18 7.03
C ASP A 30 -2.46 0.81 6.48
N ALA A 31 -2.00 1.90 5.85
CA ALA A 31 -2.89 2.85 5.19
C ALA A 31 -3.34 2.39 3.79
N ALA A 32 -2.80 1.27 3.27
CA ALA A 32 -3.04 0.82 1.89
C ALA A 32 -4.00 -0.35 1.80
N TYR A 33 -4.96 -0.26 0.88
CA TYR A 33 -5.74 -1.42 0.43
C TYR A 33 -5.09 -2.15 -0.75
N VAL A 34 -4.26 -1.45 -1.53
CA VAL A 34 -3.67 -1.92 -2.78
C VAL A 34 -2.17 -1.64 -2.80
N CYS A 35 -1.40 -2.61 -3.26
CA CYS A 35 0.00 -2.44 -3.65
C CYS A 35 0.19 -2.76 -5.14
N HIS A 36 1.34 -2.35 -5.68
CA HIS A 36 1.77 -2.70 -7.03
C HIS A 36 2.98 -3.62 -6.94
N VAL A 37 2.90 -4.80 -7.53
CA VAL A 37 3.98 -5.78 -7.51
C VAL A 37 4.67 -5.83 -8.87
N ALA A 38 5.92 -5.40 -8.90
CA ALA A 38 6.77 -5.45 -10.08
C ALA A 38 7.64 -6.72 -10.07
N PHE A 39 7.61 -7.48 -11.16
CA PHE A 39 8.38 -8.71 -11.34
C PHE A 39 8.67 -8.92 -12.83
N ALA A 40 9.72 -9.70 -13.13
CA ALA A 40 10.07 -10.05 -14.51
C ALA A 40 9.60 -11.48 -14.87
N ASP A 41 9.55 -11.80 -16.15
CA ASP A 41 9.58 -13.17 -16.66
C ASP A 41 10.23 -13.18 -18.05
N ALA A 42 10.16 -14.32 -18.74
CA ALA A 42 10.69 -14.45 -20.10
C ALA A 42 10.04 -13.49 -21.13
N HIS A 43 8.91 -12.87 -20.81
CA HIS A 43 8.19 -11.95 -21.67
C HIS A 43 8.41 -10.47 -21.32
N GLY A 44 9.20 -10.17 -20.27
CA GLY A 44 9.56 -8.81 -19.89
C GLY A 44 9.23 -8.49 -18.44
N THR A 45 9.01 -7.20 -18.16
CA THR A 45 8.68 -6.71 -16.81
C THR A 45 7.18 -6.43 -16.72
N HIS A 46 6.58 -6.90 -15.63
CA HIS A 46 5.18 -6.70 -15.28
C HIS A 46 5.09 -5.84 -14.03
N CYS A 47 3.98 -5.11 -13.89
CA CYS A 47 3.62 -4.40 -12.67
C CYS A 47 2.12 -4.54 -12.47
N ILE A 48 1.70 -5.33 -11.48
CA ILE A 48 0.31 -5.73 -11.31
C ILE A 48 -0.21 -5.19 -9.97
N PRO A 49 -1.33 -4.45 -9.96
CA PRO A 49 -1.98 -4.05 -8.72
C PRO A 49 -2.72 -5.23 -8.08
N THR A 50 -2.61 -5.35 -6.75
CA THR A 50 -3.35 -6.36 -5.98
C THR A 50 -3.68 -5.85 -4.58
N ALA A 51 -4.70 -6.44 -3.96
CA ALA A 51 -5.02 -6.15 -2.58
C ALA A 51 -3.87 -6.61 -1.66
N CYS A 52 -3.57 -5.83 -0.64
CA CYS A 52 -2.55 -6.16 0.35
C CYS A 52 -2.99 -5.81 1.77
N TRP A 53 -2.37 -6.47 2.74
CA TRP A 53 -2.48 -6.14 4.15
C TRP A 53 -1.17 -6.47 4.86
N ARG A 54 -0.99 -5.96 6.07
CA ARG A 54 0.16 -6.26 6.92
C ARG A 54 -0.28 -7.13 8.09
N SER A 55 0.56 -8.08 8.48
CA SER A 55 0.46 -8.77 9.77
C SER A 55 1.87 -9.00 10.31
N GLY A 56 2.18 -8.39 11.46
CA GLY A 56 3.55 -8.31 11.97
C GLY A 56 4.50 -7.63 10.98
N ASP A 57 5.66 -8.25 10.74
CA ASP A 57 6.73 -7.74 9.86
C ASP A 57 6.63 -8.24 8.41
N TYR A 58 5.43 -8.63 7.99
CA TYR A 58 5.17 -9.15 6.65
C TYR A 58 4.01 -8.41 5.96
N LEU A 59 4.17 -8.17 4.66
CA LEU A 59 3.08 -7.79 3.76
C LEU A 59 2.54 -9.05 3.09
N TYR A 60 1.22 -9.16 3.04
CA TYR A 60 0.51 -10.30 2.48
C TYR A 60 -0.29 -9.90 1.23
N ILE A 61 -0.42 -10.86 0.32
CA ILE A 61 -1.32 -10.81 -0.84
C ILE A 61 -2.01 -12.17 -0.96
N HIS A 62 -3.10 -12.22 -1.73
CA HIS A 62 -3.76 -13.48 -2.09
C HIS A 62 -4.10 -13.53 -3.57
N GLY A 63 -4.44 -14.72 -4.06
CA GLY A 63 -4.94 -14.92 -5.42
C GLY A 63 -5.30 -16.38 -5.68
N SER A 64 -5.75 -16.67 -6.90
CA SER A 64 -6.09 -18.04 -7.29
C SER A 64 -4.84 -18.93 -7.44
N ASN A 65 -4.98 -20.22 -7.16
CA ASN A 65 -3.88 -21.19 -7.25
C ASN A 65 -3.20 -21.22 -8.63
N GLY A 66 -3.97 -20.98 -9.70
CA GLY A 66 -3.47 -20.97 -11.08
C GLY A 66 -2.84 -19.65 -11.53
N SER A 67 -2.68 -18.68 -10.63
CA SER A 67 -2.14 -17.38 -10.98
C SER A 67 -0.67 -17.45 -11.38
N ARG A 68 -0.39 -17.10 -12.64
CA ARG A 68 0.99 -16.97 -13.17
C ARG A 68 1.81 -15.97 -12.35
N MET A 69 1.20 -14.87 -11.89
CA MET A 69 1.88 -13.89 -11.05
C MET A 69 2.39 -14.56 -9.77
N LEU A 70 1.53 -15.27 -9.05
CA LEU A 70 1.90 -15.90 -7.77
C LEU A 70 3.04 -16.92 -7.94
N GLN A 71 3.02 -17.70 -9.01
CA GLN A 71 4.11 -18.62 -9.35
C GLN A 71 5.45 -17.88 -9.56
N ARG A 72 5.45 -16.75 -10.29
CA ARG A 72 6.69 -15.97 -10.50
C ARG A 72 7.20 -15.31 -9.23
N LEU A 73 6.31 -14.87 -8.35
CA LEU A 73 6.70 -14.20 -7.12
C LEU A 73 7.40 -15.13 -6.10
N THR A 74 7.30 -16.45 -6.25
CA THR A 74 8.05 -17.42 -5.43
C THR A 74 9.38 -17.86 -6.05
N GLU A 75 9.60 -17.60 -7.34
CA GLU A 75 10.79 -18.05 -8.08
C GLU A 75 11.92 -17.02 -8.05
N GLN A 76 11.57 -15.73 -7.98
CA GLN A 76 12.49 -14.63 -8.18
C GLN A 76 12.14 -13.42 -7.32
N ASP A 77 13.11 -12.53 -7.16
CA ASP A 77 12.90 -11.26 -6.48
C ASP A 77 11.89 -10.39 -7.24
N CYS A 78 11.13 -9.64 -6.46
CA CYS A 78 10.15 -8.66 -6.89
C CYS A 78 10.33 -7.36 -6.10
N CYS A 79 9.59 -6.34 -6.51
CA CYS A 79 9.45 -5.10 -5.77
C CYS A 79 7.98 -4.81 -5.55
N VAL A 80 7.56 -4.71 -4.29
CA VAL A 80 6.23 -4.23 -3.90
C VAL A 80 6.31 -2.73 -3.65
N THR A 81 5.48 -1.96 -4.35
CA THR A 81 5.40 -0.51 -4.20
C THR A 81 4.03 -0.07 -3.71
N ILE A 82 4.02 0.79 -2.69
CA ILE A 82 2.83 1.49 -2.19
C ILE A 82 3.13 2.99 -2.23
N THR A 83 2.16 3.78 -2.70
CA THR A 83 2.26 5.24 -2.76
C THR A 83 0.95 5.88 -2.34
N HIS A 84 1.02 6.80 -1.39
CA HIS A 84 -0.05 7.70 -1.00
C HIS A 84 0.31 9.11 -1.44
N VAL A 85 -0.55 9.76 -2.21
CA VAL A 85 -0.38 11.17 -2.59
C VAL A 85 -1.20 12.02 -1.62
N ASP A 86 -0.49 12.86 -0.85
CA ASP A 86 -1.06 13.64 0.25
C ASP A 86 -1.29 15.12 -0.13
N GLY A 87 -0.84 15.55 -1.31
CA GLY A 87 -1.17 16.87 -1.85
C GLY A 87 -0.34 17.32 -3.05
N LEU A 88 -0.86 18.25 -3.82
CA LEU A 88 -0.11 18.93 -4.88
C LEU A 88 0.60 20.14 -4.30
N VAL A 89 1.87 20.33 -4.65
CA VAL A 89 2.64 21.49 -4.20
C VAL A 89 2.88 22.43 -5.37
N LEU A 90 2.22 23.59 -5.29
CA LEU A 90 2.27 24.62 -6.30
C LEU A 90 3.28 25.69 -5.91
N ALA A 91 4.41 25.73 -6.62
CA ALA A 91 5.48 26.70 -6.46
C ALA A 91 5.27 27.91 -7.39
N ARG A 92 6.12 28.93 -7.27
CA ARG A 92 6.13 30.10 -8.17
C ARG A 92 6.83 29.79 -9.50
N SER A 93 7.84 28.92 -9.47
CA SER A 93 8.51 28.41 -10.67
C SER A 93 7.99 27.03 -11.08
N ALA A 94 7.87 26.83 -12.39
CA ALA A 94 7.39 25.57 -12.96
C ALA A 94 8.23 24.35 -12.54
N PHE A 95 9.54 24.55 -12.33
CA PHE A 95 10.47 23.48 -11.94
C PHE A 95 10.35 23.07 -10.47
N ASN A 96 9.82 23.94 -9.61
CA ASN A 96 9.69 23.71 -8.17
C ASN A 96 8.32 23.12 -7.78
N HIS A 97 7.42 22.90 -8.75
CA HIS A 97 6.21 22.11 -8.53
C HIS A 97 6.53 20.69 -8.07
N SER A 98 5.73 20.17 -7.15
CA SER A 98 5.94 18.82 -6.60
C SER A 98 4.65 18.23 -6.02
N MET A 99 4.79 17.17 -5.24
CA MET A 99 3.71 16.55 -4.47
C MET A 99 4.18 16.26 -3.05
N ASN A 100 3.27 16.36 -2.08
CA ASN A 100 3.44 15.69 -0.79
C ASN A 100 2.98 14.24 -0.96
N TYR A 101 3.77 13.31 -0.43
CA TYR A 101 3.52 11.88 -0.59
C TYR A 101 4.23 11.07 0.49
N ARG A 102 3.77 9.83 0.66
CA ARG A 102 4.46 8.76 1.38
C ARG A 102 4.51 7.53 0.49
N SER A 103 5.69 6.98 0.28
CA SER A 103 5.85 5.75 -0.50
C SER A 103 6.75 4.74 0.19
N ALA A 104 6.53 3.47 -0.07
CA ALA A 104 7.36 2.35 0.36
C ALA A 104 7.66 1.43 -0.82
N MET A 105 8.92 1.04 -0.95
CA MET A 105 9.38 -0.01 -1.86
C MET A 105 9.95 -1.14 -1.02
N VAL A 106 9.34 -2.33 -1.08
CA VAL A 106 9.75 -3.54 -0.37
C VAL A 106 10.32 -4.53 -1.39
N TYR A 107 11.53 -5.01 -1.15
CA TYR A 107 12.23 -5.91 -2.04
C TYR A 107 12.33 -7.31 -1.44
N GLY A 108 12.38 -8.31 -2.31
CA GLY A 108 12.62 -9.69 -1.94
C GLY A 108 11.70 -10.63 -2.69
N ARG A 109 11.56 -11.83 -2.15
CA ARG A 109 10.77 -12.91 -2.74
C ARG A 109 9.61 -13.25 -1.84
N PHE A 110 8.47 -13.55 -2.45
CA PHE A 110 7.32 -14.00 -1.67
C PHE A 110 7.46 -15.47 -1.28
N GLU A 111 6.88 -15.80 -0.14
CA GLU A 111 6.74 -17.15 0.37
C GLU A 111 5.25 -17.51 0.44
N ILE A 112 4.93 -18.78 0.17
CA ILE A 112 3.56 -19.30 0.37
C ILE A 112 3.31 -19.45 1.86
N VAL A 113 2.16 -18.93 2.32
CA VAL A 113 1.70 -19.12 3.69
C VAL A 113 1.23 -20.56 3.89
N ALA A 114 1.68 -21.20 4.96
CA ALA A 114 1.29 -22.56 5.31
C ALA A 114 -0.23 -22.69 5.57
N GLU A 115 -0.80 -23.87 5.30
CA GLU A 115 -2.26 -24.10 5.36
C GLU A 115 -2.86 -23.85 6.75
N ASP A 116 -2.12 -24.13 7.81
CA ASP A 116 -2.53 -23.91 9.20
C ASP A 116 -2.62 -22.42 9.56
N ALA A 117 -1.79 -21.57 8.96
CA ALA A 117 -1.80 -20.12 9.13
C ALA A 117 -2.74 -19.40 8.14
N LYS A 118 -3.02 -20.01 6.97
CA LYS A 118 -3.75 -19.37 5.85
C LYS A 118 -5.07 -18.74 6.29
N ARG A 119 -5.89 -19.46 7.05
CA ARG A 119 -7.22 -19.00 7.47
C ARG A 119 -7.14 -17.75 8.33
N GLN A 120 -6.22 -17.73 9.31
CA GLN A 120 -6.04 -16.58 10.18
C GLN A 120 -5.60 -15.34 9.37
N THR A 121 -4.67 -15.50 8.43
CA THR A 121 -4.21 -14.35 7.63
C THR A 121 -5.33 -13.74 6.77
N LEU A 122 -6.29 -14.55 6.29
CA LEU A 122 -7.45 -14.06 5.56
C LEU A 122 -8.51 -13.42 6.48
N VAL A 123 -8.56 -13.81 7.75
CA VAL A 123 -9.33 -13.09 8.77
C VAL A 123 -8.69 -11.72 9.02
N ASP A 124 -7.36 -11.65 9.18
CA ASP A 124 -6.64 -10.38 9.34
C ASP A 124 -6.88 -9.45 8.13
N PHE A 125 -6.93 -10.00 6.91
CA PHE A 125 -7.29 -9.24 5.70
C PHE A 125 -8.69 -8.64 5.79
N MET A 126 -9.69 -9.41 6.23
CA MET A 126 -11.06 -8.91 6.38
C MET A 126 -11.16 -7.82 7.45
N GLU A 127 -10.43 -7.97 8.56
CA GLU A 127 -10.37 -6.96 9.61
C GLU A 127 -9.69 -5.67 9.12
N HIS A 128 -8.65 -5.79 8.27
CA HIS A 128 -8.01 -4.65 7.60
C HIS A 128 -8.96 -3.95 6.62
N LEU A 129 -9.73 -4.72 5.84
CA LEU A 129 -10.68 -4.16 4.86
C LEU A 129 -11.82 -3.38 5.52
N ALA A 130 -12.44 -3.99 6.52
CA ALA A 130 -13.61 -3.46 7.19
C ALA A 130 -13.68 -4.03 8.61
N PRO A 131 -13.14 -3.30 9.61
CA PRO A 131 -13.12 -3.75 11.00
C PRO A 131 -14.49 -4.22 11.49
N GLY A 132 -14.54 -5.41 12.10
CA GLY A 132 -15.78 -6.03 12.58
C GLY A 132 -16.60 -6.79 11.53
N ARG A 133 -16.30 -6.67 10.23
CA ARG A 133 -17.05 -7.36 9.15
C ARG A 133 -17.09 -8.86 9.34
N GLN A 134 -16.00 -9.45 9.83
CA GLN A 134 -15.85 -10.90 9.99
C GLN A 134 -16.92 -11.52 10.90
N ALA A 135 -17.42 -10.77 11.89
CA ALA A 135 -18.43 -11.25 12.83
C ALA A 135 -19.84 -11.34 12.22
N GLU A 136 -20.10 -10.66 11.10
CA GLU A 136 -21.42 -10.56 10.49
C GLU A 136 -21.60 -11.42 9.23
N ILE A 137 -20.51 -11.99 8.72
CA ILE A 137 -20.54 -12.82 7.51
C ILE A 137 -20.24 -14.28 7.84
N ARG A 138 -20.70 -15.19 6.98
CA ARG A 138 -20.28 -16.58 7.10
C ARG A 138 -18.75 -16.68 6.94
N PRO A 139 -18.08 -17.57 7.69
CA PRO A 139 -16.70 -17.91 7.40
C PRO A 139 -16.55 -18.49 5.98
N GLY A 140 -15.32 -18.39 5.46
CA GLY A 140 -14.93 -19.13 4.26
C GLY A 140 -15.06 -20.64 4.48
N ASN A 141 -15.42 -21.37 3.42
CA ASN A 141 -15.46 -22.83 3.45
C ASN A 141 -14.18 -23.46 2.89
N ASP A 142 -14.04 -24.78 3.05
CA ASP A 142 -12.82 -25.50 2.64
C ASP A 142 -12.53 -25.39 1.15
N LYS A 143 -13.56 -25.34 0.30
CA LYS A 143 -13.40 -25.16 -1.15
C LYS A 143 -12.86 -23.78 -1.50
N GLU A 144 -13.33 -22.74 -0.82
CA GLU A 144 -12.86 -21.37 -1.00
C GLU A 144 -11.40 -21.23 -0.57
N PHE A 145 -11.03 -21.80 0.57
CA PHE A 145 -9.64 -21.81 1.03
C PHE A 145 -8.73 -22.66 0.13
N ALA A 146 -9.22 -23.81 -0.34
CA ALA A 146 -8.47 -24.68 -1.25
C ALA A 146 -8.23 -24.03 -2.62
N ALA A 147 -9.10 -23.10 -3.06
CA ALA A 147 -8.93 -22.36 -4.31
C ALA A 147 -8.05 -21.09 -4.18
N THR A 148 -7.61 -20.77 -2.96
CA THR A 148 -6.90 -19.53 -2.64
C THR A 148 -5.48 -19.80 -2.16
N THR A 149 -4.52 -19.17 -2.82
CA THR A 149 -3.13 -19.07 -2.37
C THR A 149 -2.95 -17.75 -1.64
N VAL A 150 -2.33 -17.81 -0.46
CA VAL A 150 -1.89 -16.63 0.29
C VAL A 150 -0.37 -16.61 0.31
N MET A 151 0.21 -15.44 0.05
CA MET A 151 1.64 -15.25 0.00
C MET A 151 2.05 -14.07 0.87
N ARG A 152 3.27 -14.10 1.39
CA ARG A 152 3.84 -13.03 2.19
C ARG A 152 5.25 -12.66 1.76
N ILE A 153 5.65 -11.41 1.98
CA ILE A 153 7.01 -10.91 1.77
C ILE A 153 7.46 -10.18 3.05
N ALA A 154 8.72 -10.40 3.45
CA ALA A 154 9.29 -9.76 4.63
C ALA A 154 9.49 -8.25 4.39
N LEU A 155 9.15 -7.44 5.40
CA LEU A 155 9.34 -5.98 5.37
C LEU A 155 10.76 -5.54 5.71
N ALA A 156 11.66 -6.48 5.98
CA ALA A 156 13.04 -6.22 6.45
C ALA A 156 13.91 -5.48 5.41
N GLU A 157 13.64 -5.66 4.12
CA GLU A 157 14.38 -4.98 3.05
C GLU A 157 13.47 -3.99 2.31
N ALA A 158 13.37 -2.78 2.87
CA ALA A 158 12.53 -1.74 2.32
C ALA A 158 13.18 -0.35 2.34
N ALA A 159 12.66 0.54 1.51
CA ALA A 159 12.96 1.97 1.53
C ALA A 159 11.67 2.78 1.49
N CYS A 160 11.51 3.70 2.42
CA CYS A 160 10.44 4.69 2.38
C CYS A 160 10.95 6.02 1.85
N LYS A 161 10.07 6.77 1.19
CA LYS A 161 10.33 8.14 0.78
C LYS A 161 9.13 9.01 1.08
N VAL A 162 9.37 10.12 1.78
CA VAL A 162 8.31 11.01 2.25
C VAL A 162 8.63 12.45 1.89
N ARG A 163 7.64 13.15 1.35
CA ARG A 163 7.69 14.60 1.20
C ARG A 163 6.47 15.22 1.85
N THR A 164 6.69 16.18 2.73
CA THR A 164 5.67 17.03 3.35
C THR A 164 6.09 18.50 3.23
N GLY A 165 5.17 19.40 3.55
CA GLY A 165 5.45 20.82 3.67
C GLY A 165 5.17 21.65 2.41
N PRO A 166 5.55 22.94 2.45
CA PRO A 166 5.24 23.93 1.41
C PRO A 166 6.10 23.74 0.15
N PRO A 167 5.90 24.58 -0.89
CA PRO A 167 6.88 24.78 -1.96
C PRO A 167 8.22 25.27 -1.41
N ASP A 168 9.29 24.96 -2.14
CA ASP A 168 10.67 25.39 -1.88
C ASP A 168 11.10 26.23 -3.09
N ASP A 169 10.66 27.50 -3.12
CA ASP A 169 10.96 28.43 -4.21
C ASP A 169 12.35 29.04 -4.02
N ASP A 170 13.05 29.25 -5.12
CA ASP A 170 14.33 29.96 -5.11
C ASP A 170 14.12 31.43 -4.75
N ALA A 171 15.10 32.05 -4.08
CA ALA A 171 15.00 33.43 -3.64
C ALA A 171 14.71 34.42 -4.79
N GLU A 172 15.20 34.09 -6.00
CA GLU A 172 14.95 34.87 -7.20
C GLU A 172 13.49 34.79 -7.69
N ASP A 173 12.74 33.75 -7.37
CA ASP A 173 11.35 33.59 -7.81
C ASP A 173 10.33 34.27 -6.89
N MET A 174 10.77 34.72 -5.70
CA MET A 174 9.88 35.27 -4.67
C MET A 174 9.13 36.54 -5.11
N HIS A 175 9.62 37.24 -6.14
CA HIS A 175 8.97 38.42 -6.71
C HIS A 175 7.83 38.08 -7.70
N ILE A 176 7.74 36.83 -8.17
CA ILE A 176 6.72 36.40 -9.13
C ILE A 176 5.34 36.43 -8.45
N ALA A 177 4.41 37.16 -9.06
CA ALA A 177 3.04 37.30 -8.59
C ALA A 177 2.16 36.06 -8.91
N ALA A 178 2.62 34.88 -8.51
CA ALA A 178 1.89 33.62 -8.60
C ALA A 178 1.40 33.18 -7.21
N TRP A 179 0.24 32.51 -7.17
CA TRP A 179 -0.17 31.81 -5.95
C TRP A 179 0.73 30.60 -5.72
N ALA A 180 1.24 30.44 -4.50
CA ALA A 180 2.07 29.31 -4.11
C ALA A 180 1.56 28.69 -2.80
N GLY A 181 1.53 27.37 -2.73
CA GLY A 181 0.98 26.65 -1.59
C GLY A 181 0.83 25.15 -1.85
N VAL A 182 0.03 24.52 -1.00
CA VAL A 182 -0.29 23.09 -1.09
C VAL A 182 -1.78 22.94 -1.31
N LEU A 183 -2.17 22.07 -2.23
CA LEU A 183 -3.53 21.56 -2.36
C LEU A 183 -3.57 20.17 -1.74
N PRO A 184 -4.03 20.02 -0.48
CA PRO A 184 -4.04 18.72 0.19
C PRO A 184 -4.90 17.72 -0.57
N LEU A 185 -4.42 16.47 -0.62
CA LEU A 185 -5.15 15.32 -1.16
C LEU A 185 -5.25 14.26 -0.07
N GLY A 186 -6.37 13.56 -0.02
CA GLY A 186 -6.59 12.46 0.90
C GLY A 186 -7.67 11.54 0.34
N ALA A 187 -7.65 10.28 0.78
CA ALA A 187 -8.75 9.37 0.50
C ALA A 187 -9.99 9.87 1.24
N ALA A 188 -11.09 10.06 0.51
CA ALA A 188 -12.39 10.34 1.09
C ALA A 188 -13.24 9.08 1.04
N ARG A 189 -13.85 8.72 2.17
CA ARG A 189 -14.83 7.64 2.25
C ARG A 189 -16.20 8.18 1.84
N GLY A 190 -16.79 7.59 0.81
CA GLY A 190 -18.11 8.01 0.31
C GLY A 190 -19.27 7.41 1.11
N THR A 191 -20.49 7.89 0.86
CA THR A 191 -21.71 7.30 1.44
C THR A 191 -21.85 5.84 1.01
N PRO A 192 -22.12 4.89 1.94
CA PRO A 192 -22.37 3.50 1.59
C PRO A 192 -23.55 3.35 0.61
N VAL A 193 -23.37 2.51 -0.40
CA VAL A 193 -24.41 2.17 -1.36
C VAL A 193 -24.85 0.73 -1.09
N PRO A 194 -26.08 0.49 -0.62
CA PRO A 194 -26.56 -0.86 -0.35
C PRO A 194 -26.82 -1.62 -1.65
N ASP A 195 -26.59 -2.93 -1.63
CA ASP A 195 -27.09 -3.84 -2.67
C ASP A 195 -28.63 -3.82 -2.67
N ALA A 196 -29.24 -3.84 -3.86
CA ALA A 196 -30.68 -3.86 -4.06
C ALA A 196 -31.37 -5.06 -3.40
N TYR A 197 -30.64 -6.16 -3.20
CA TYR A 197 -31.16 -7.36 -2.53
C TYR A 197 -30.91 -7.39 -1.01
N CYS A 198 -30.20 -6.40 -0.46
CA CYS A 198 -29.93 -6.34 0.97
C CYS A 198 -31.15 -5.81 1.73
N ALA A 199 -31.88 -6.71 2.40
CA ALA A 199 -33.00 -6.34 3.27
C ALA A 199 -32.57 -5.93 4.70
N GLN A 200 -31.29 -6.09 5.04
CA GLN A 200 -30.78 -5.82 6.37
C GLN A 200 -30.37 -4.34 6.50
N PRO A 201 -30.58 -3.71 7.67
CA PRO A 201 -30.05 -2.37 7.91
C PRO A 201 -28.52 -2.41 7.91
N ALA A 202 -27.89 -1.33 7.43
CA ALA A 202 -26.45 -1.19 7.54
C ALA A 202 -26.00 -1.23 9.02
N PRO A 203 -24.98 -2.02 9.38
CA PRO A 203 -24.41 -2.03 10.72
C PRO A 203 -23.67 -0.71 11.00
N ALA A 204 -23.32 -0.46 12.27
CA ALA A 204 -22.73 0.81 12.70
C ALA A 204 -21.44 1.16 11.93
N TYR A 205 -20.51 0.21 11.81
CA TYR A 205 -19.24 0.45 11.11
C TYR A 205 -19.42 0.79 9.61
N VAL A 206 -20.54 0.39 8.99
CA VAL A 206 -20.89 0.80 7.62
C VAL A 206 -21.50 2.20 7.63
N LYS A 207 -22.44 2.49 8.54
CA LYS A 207 -23.06 3.82 8.65
C LYS A 207 -22.03 4.92 8.91
N ASP A 208 -21.03 4.61 9.73
CA ASP A 208 -19.99 5.55 10.15
C ASP A 208 -18.85 5.64 9.13
N TRP A 209 -18.87 4.87 8.04
CA TRP A 209 -17.79 4.78 7.06
C TRP A 209 -17.39 6.14 6.49
N ALA A 210 -18.36 6.97 6.07
CA ALA A 210 -18.07 8.29 5.48
C ALA A 210 -17.45 9.29 6.47
N THR A 211 -17.56 9.02 7.77
CA THR A 211 -17.12 9.91 8.86
C THR A 211 -15.96 9.36 9.68
N SER A 212 -15.53 8.12 9.41
CA SER A 212 -14.45 7.41 10.10
C SER A 212 -13.11 7.56 9.40
#